data_AF-A0A1R3HNJ5-F1
#
_entry.id   AF-A0A1R3HNJ5-F1
#
_cell.length_a   1.000
_cell.length_b   1.000
_cell.length_c   1.000
_cell.angle_alpha   90.00
_cell.angle_beta   90.00
_cell.angle_gamma   90.00
#
_symmetry.space_group_name_H-M   'P 1'
#
loop_
_entity.id
_entity.type
_entity.pdbx_description
1 polymer ?
#
loop_
_entity_poly.entity_id
_entity_poly.type
_entity_poly.pdbx_seq_one_letter_code
_entity_poly.pdbx_strand_id
1 'polypeptide(L)'
;MQLVAGLHACVNSLKVVIVIGSSASAVDICRDIAGVAKEVHIASRSVANETYKKQPGYHNLRLQCMVESAHEDGTVVFRNGKVVPADIIMHCTRRTQHKYHYPFLDTKGIVTVDDNRVGPLYKKIFPPALAPWLSFIGIPRKIVTFPLFELQSKWVAGILSGRITLPRQEEMMDDIAAFYSSLEASGIPKRDTHLMGDSQNRIRRPETYRDEWEDHELVLKAHEDFVKYTSKQKR
;
A
#
# COMPACT_ATOMS: atom_id res chain seq x y z
N MET A 1 17.90 9.80 -3.94
CA MET A 1 19.14 9.88 -4.76
C MET A 1 19.67 8.52 -5.23
N GLN A 2 19.47 7.40 -4.52
CA GLN A 2 19.92 6.06 -5.00
C GLN A 2 19.15 5.51 -6.22
N LEU A 3 17.89 5.89 -6.44
CA LEU A 3 17.07 5.38 -7.55
C LEU A 3 17.59 5.80 -8.95
N VAL A 4 18.10 7.03 -9.08
CA VAL A 4 18.52 7.58 -10.37
C VAL A 4 19.88 7.02 -10.79
N ALA A 5 20.77 6.75 -9.84
CA ALA A 5 22.07 6.12 -10.10
C ALA A 5 21.94 4.69 -10.63
N GLY A 6 20.92 3.93 -10.18
CA GLY A 6 20.65 2.58 -10.65
C GLY A 6 20.15 2.51 -12.10
N LEU A 7 19.26 3.43 -12.51
CA LEU A 7 18.75 3.46 -13.89
C LEU A 7 19.81 3.92 -14.90
N HIS A 8 20.63 4.93 -14.58
CA HIS A 8 21.67 5.41 -15.49
C HIS A 8 22.75 4.35 -15.77
N ALA A 9 23.01 3.47 -14.80
CA ALA A 9 23.96 2.38 -14.96
C ALA A 9 23.47 1.24 -15.89
N CYS A 10 22.21 1.23 -16.31
CA CYS A 10 21.65 0.21 -17.21
C CYS A 10 21.67 0.62 -18.69
N VAL A 11 21.90 1.90 -19.02
CA VAL A 11 21.74 2.46 -20.37
C VAL A 11 22.75 1.89 -21.40
N ASN A 12 23.77 1.14 -20.96
CA ASN A 12 24.82 0.58 -21.84
C ASN A 12 25.27 -0.85 -21.49
N SER A 13 24.48 -1.65 -20.74
CA SER A 13 25.04 -2.86 -20.15
C SER A 13 24.13 -4.08 -20.13
N LEU A 14 24.69 -5.21 -20.56
CA LEU A 14 24.18 -6.60 -20.56
C LEU A 14 23.85 -7.17 -19.16
N LYS A 15 23.29 -6.35 -18.26
CA LYS A 15 23.09 -6.69 -16.86
C LYS A 15 21.87 -7.58 -16.63
N VAL A 16 22.00 -8.51 -15.71
CA VAL A 16 20.92 -9.32 -15.15
C VAL A 16 20.46 -8.68 -13.84
N VAL A 17 19.18 -8.31 -13.79
CA VAL A 17 18.59 -7.61 -12.65
C VAL A 17 17.57 -8.52 -11.96
N ILE A 18 17.74 -8.71 -10.65
CA ILE A 18 16.75 -9.39 -9.81
C ILE A 18 16.01 -8.33 -9.00
N VAL A 19 14.69 -8.28 -9.13
CA VAL A 19 13.83 -7.37 -8.37
C VAL A 19 13.06 -8.17 -7.32
N ILE A 20 13.37 -7.94 -6.05
CA ILE A 20 12.69 -8.60 -4.92
C ILE A 20 11.42 -7.82 -4.57
N GLY A 21 10.27 -8.35 -4.98
CA GLY A 21 8.96 -7.76 -4.75
C GLY A 21 8.07 -7.82 -5.99
N SER A 22 6.76 -8.00 -5.77
CA SER A 22 5.75 -8.14 -6.81
C SER A 22 4.57 -7.17 -6.61
N SER A 23 4.84 -6.00 -6.02
CA SER A 23 3.86 -4.91 -5.96
C SER A 23 3.68 -4.27 -7.34
N ALA A 24 2.65 -3.44 -7.51
CA ALA A 24 2.42 -2.71 -8.75
C ALA A 24 3.69 -1.94 -9.19
N SER A 25 4.26 -1.16 -8.29
CA SER A 25 5.48 -0.39 -8.53
C SER A 25 6.68 -1.28 -8.89
N ALA A 26 6.83 -2.44 -8.24
CA ALA A 26 7.90 -3.37 -8.58
C ALA A 26 7.76 -3.89 -10.02
N VAL A 27 6.53 -4.25 -10.42
CA VAL A 27 6.23 -4.70 -11.79
C VAL A 27 6.48 -3.59 -12.81
N ASP A 28 6.10 -2.34 -12.52
CA ASP A 28 6.37 -1.21 -13.44
C ASP A 28 7.86 -0.94 -13.60
N ILE A 29 8.62 -0.94 -12.50
CA ILE A 29 10.07 -0.83 -12.53
C ILE A 29 10.67 -1.97 -13.36
N CYS A 30 10.17 -3.21 -13.22
CA CYS A 30 10.66 -4.33 -14.01
C CYS A 30 10.37 -4.19 -15.50
N ARG A 31 9.20 -3.65 -15.87
CA ARG A 31 8.84 -3.39 -17.27
C ARG A 31 9.73 -2.32 -17.89
N ASP A 32 10.02 -1.27 -17.14
CA ASP A 32 10.92 -0.19 -17.56
C ASP A 32 12.37 -0.69 -17.73
N ILE A 33 12.88 -1.43 -16.73
CA ILE A 33 14.22 -2.04 -16.78
C ILE A 33 14.32 -3.09 -17.89
N ALA A 34 13.25 -3.82 -18.21
CA ALA A 34 13.28 -4.81 -19.28
C ALA A 34 13.56 -4.21 -20.67
N GLY A 35 13.35 -2.91 -20.87
CA GLY A 35 13.72 -2.21 -22.10
C GLY A 35 15.23 -2.02 -22.29
N VAL A 36 16.04 -2.15 -21.23
CA VAL A 36 17.48 -1.86 -21.25
C VAL A 36 18.36 -3.00 -20.71
N ALA A 37 17.83 -3.88 -19.86
CA ALA A 37 18.57 -4.98 -19.24
C ALA A 37 18.62 -6.24 -20.11
N LYS A 38 19.66 -7.06 -19.92
CA LYS A 38 19.78 -8.36 -20.59
C LYS A 38 18.70 -9.33 -20.13
N GLU A 39 18.50 -9.44 -18.81
CA GLU A 39 17.43 -10.22 -18.20
C GLU A 39 16.93 -9.57 -16.92
N VAL A 40 15.64 -9.71 -16.66
CA VAL A 40 14.99 -9.23 -15.44
C VAL A 40 14.21 -10.36 -14.79
N HIS A 41 14.44 -10.57 -13.49
CA HIS A 41 13.77 -11.62 -12.70
C HIS A 41 13.01 -10.99 -11.53
N ILE A 42 11.69 -11.10 -11.53
CA ILE A 42 10.82 -10.71 -10.43
C ILE A 42 10.80 -11.84 -9.41
N ALA A 43 11.38 -11.62 -8.23
CA ALA A 43 11.32 -12.57 -7.12
C ALA A 43 10.11 -12.27 -6.23
N SER A 44 9.16 -13.20 -6.15
CA SER A 44 7.91 -13.02 -5.40
C SER A 44 7.74 -14.10 -4.33
N ARG A 45 7.40 -13.69 -3.11
CA ARG A 45 6.97 -14.61 -2.04
C ARG A 45 5.50 -15.02 -2.11
N SER A 46 4.76 -14.39 -3.02
CA SER A 46 3.30 -14.57 -3.16
C SER A 46 2.95 -15.53 -4.29
N VAL A 47 3.93 -16.26 -4.82
CA VAL A 47 3.75 -17.29 -5.86
C VAL A 47 4.29 -18.62 -5.33
N ALA A 48 3.83 -19.72 -5.91
CA ALA A 48 4.27 -21.07 -5.53
C ALA A 48 5.78 -21.25 -5.80
N ASN A 49 6.43 -22.15 -5.04
CA ASN A 49 7.87 -22.34 -5.13
C ASN A 49 8.31 -22.79 -6.53
N GLU A 50 7.52 -23.59 -7.23
CA GLU A 50 7.79 -24.05 -8.60
C GLU A 50 7.66 -22.95 -9.68
N THR A 51 7.25 -21.73 -9.32
CA THR A 51 6.97 -20.68 -10.29
C THR A 51 8.24 -20.26 -11.04
N TYR A 52 8.18 -20.40 -12.37
CA TYR A 52 9.11 -19.81 -13.32
C TYR A 52 8.35 -19.47 -14.61
N LYS A 53 7.81 -18.26 -14.70
CA LYS A 53 6.90 -17.85 -15.78
C LYS A 53 7.46 -16.65 -16.54
N LYS A 54 7.52 -16.75 -17.86
CA LYS A 54 7.79 -15.60 -18.74
C LYS A 54 6.63 -14.61 -18.64
N GLN A 55 6.92 -13.31 -18.51
CA GLN A 55 5.86 -12.30 -18.53
C GLN A 55 5.35 -12.09 -19.97
N PRO A 56 4.03 -12.06 -20.20
CA PRO A 56 3.47 -11.82 -21.53
C PRO A 56 3.99 -10.52 -22.14
N GLY A 57 4.36 -10.54 -23.42
CA GLY A 57 4.89 -9.37 -24.13
C GLY A 57 6.38 -9.06 -23.90
N TYR A 58 7.07 -9.79 -23.01
CA TYR A 58 8.50 -9.56 -22.72
C TYR A 58 9.31 -10.82 -22.99
N HIS A 59 10.43 -10.70 -23.71
CA HIS A 59 11.31 -11.83 -24.02
C HIS A 59 12.29 -12.14 -22.89
N ASN A 60 12.65 -11.13 -22.09
CA ASN A 60 13.71 -11.13 -21.08
C ASN A 60 13.22 -10.93 -19.64
N LEU A 61 11.89 -10.89 -19.40
CA LEU A 61 11.30 -10.69 -18.07
C LEU A 61 10.63 -11.97 -17.56
N ARG A 62 11.02 -12.41 -16.36
CA ARG A 62 10.53 -13.65 -15.75
C ARG A 62 10.05 -13.44 -14.32
N LEU A 63 8.93 -14.06 -13.96
CA LEU A 63 8.41 -14.16 -12.61
C LEU A 63 8.88 -15.47 -11.99
N GLN A 64 9.55 -15.37 -10.85
CA GLN A 64 10.07 -16.49 -10.08
C GLN A 64 9.52 -16.48 -8.65
N CYS A 65 9.69 -17.61 -7.98
CA CYS A 65 9.49 -17.73 -6.55
C CYS A 65 10.49 -16.88 -5.75
N MET A 66 10.46 -17.03 -4.43
CA MET A 66 11.31 -16.25 -3.54
C MET A 66 12.78 -16.67 -3.67
N VAL A 67 13.67 -15.70 -3.55
CA VAL A 67 15.11 -15.95 -3.36
C VAL A 67 15.31 -16.74 -2.06
N GLU A 68 16.16 -17.75 -2.13
CA GLU A 68 16.60 -18.58 -1.01
C GLU A 68 17.93 -18.07 -0.44
N SER A 69 18.93 -17.87 -1.30
CA SER A 69 20.26 -17.37 -0.92
C SER A 69 20.90 -16.56 -2.04
N ALA A 70 21.84 -15.70 -1.68
CA ALA A 70 22.76 -15.05 -2.60
C ALA A 70 24.19 -15.45 -2.20
N HIS A 71 25.04 -15.66 -3.20
CA HIS A 71 26.40 -16.19 -3.03
C HIS A 71 27.44 -15.14 -3.43
N GLU A 72 28.65 -15.26 -2.88
CA GLU A 72 29.77 -14.33 -3.12
C GLU A 72 30.24 -14.32 -4.58
N ASP A 73 29.96 -15.38 -5.33
CA ASP A 73 30.24 -15.48 -6.77
C ASP A 73 29.25 -14.68 -7.65
N GLY A 74 28.31 -13.96 -7.04
CA GLY A 74 27.29 -13.17 -7.73
C GLY A 74 26.07 -13.97 -8.18
N THR A 75 25.95 -15.25 -7.79
CA THR A 75 24.78 -16.06 -8.10
C THR A 75 23.70 -15.94 -7.03
N VAL A 76 22.45 -16.05 -7.47
CA VAL A 76 21.26 -16.02 -6.61
C VAL A 76 20.47 -17.30 -6.84
N VAL A 77 20.20 -18.01 -5.74
CA VAL A 77 19.45 -19.26 -5.71
C VAL A 77 18.01 -18.94 -5.33
N PHE A 78 17.08 -19.48 -6.11
CA PHE A 78 15.64 -19.40 -5.86
C PHE A 78 15.15 -20.71 -5.25
N ARG A 79 14.02 -20.67 -4.52
CA ARG A 79 13.45 -21.87 -3.87
C ARG A 79 13.02 -23.01 -4.81
N ASN A 80 12.99 -22.78 -6.12
CA ASN A 80 12.82 -23.84 -7.12
C ASN A 80 14.15 -24.52 -7.50
N GLY A 81 15.26 -24.18 -6.83
CA GLY A 81 16.61 -24.64 -7.15
C GLY A 81 17.24 -23.95 -8.37
N LYS A 82 16.57 -22.99 -9.04
CA LYS A 82 17.19 -22.24 -10.13
C LYS A 82 18.24 -21.30 -9.58
N VAL A 83 19.36 -21.25 -10.29
CA VAL A 83 20.50 -20.38 -10.00
C VAL A 83 20.61 -19.37 -11.13
N VAL A 84 20.68 -18.09 -10.80
CA VAL A 84 20.78 -16.99 -11.77
C VAL A 84 21.94 -16.08 -11.38
N PRO A 85 22.88 -15.78 -12.29
CA PRO A 85 23.88 -14.73 -12.05
C PRO A 85 23.18 -13.37 -12.00
N ALA A 86 23.47 -12.56 -10.99
CA ALA A 86 22.82 -11.27 -10.79
C ALA A 86 23.87 -10.16 -10.66
N ASP A 87 23.81 -9.19 -11.57
CA ASP A 87 24.63 -7.98 -11.47
C ASP A 87 24.02 -6.97 -10.48
N ILE A 88 22.68 -6.96 -10.38
CA ILE A 88 21.94 -6.04 -9.52
C ILE A 88 20.81 -6.79 -8.83
N ILE A 89 20.72 -6.63 -7.50
CA ILE A 89 19.56 -7.04 -6.70
C ILE A 89 18.86 -5.78 -6.17
N MET A 90 17.63 -5.55 -6.61
CA MET A 90 16.82 -4.40 -6.24
C MET A 90 15.71 -4.81 -5.26
N HIS A 91 15.73 -4.26 -4.05
CA HIS A 91 14.70 -4.49 -3.05
C HIS A 91 13.49 -3.59 -3.28
N CYS A 92 12.51 -4.07 -4.04
CA CYS A 92 11.20 -3.43 -4.21
C CYS A 92 10.16 -4.01 -3.22
N THR A 93 10.60 -4.28 -1.99
CA THR A 93 9.76 -4.89 -0.98
C THR A 93 8.82 -3.86 -0.35
N ARG A 94 7.51 -4.12 -0.40
CA ARG A 94 6.47 -3.26 0.24
C ARG A 94 6.73 -3.00 1.74
N ARG A 95 7.53 -3.82 2.42
CA ARG A 95 7.81 -3.71 3.86
C ARG A 95 8.71 -2.54 4.25
N THR A 96 9.52 -2.00 3.34
CA THR A 96 10.58 -1.04 3.70
C THR A 96 10.31 0.42 3.34
N GLN A 97 9.23 0.77 2.64
CA GLN A 97 9.15 2.13 2.07
C GLN A 97 7.99 3.05 2.49
N HIS A 98 6.97 2.61 3.24
CA HIS A 98 5.90 3.54 3.64
C HIS A 98 5.37 3.21 5.03
N LYS A 99 6.23 3.31 6.04
CA LYS A 99 5.77 3.49 7.42
C LYS A 99 5.25 4.91 7.54
N TYR A 100 4.05 5.10 8.09
CA TYR A 100 3.62 6.45 8.44
C TYR A 100 4.66 7.07 9.39
N HIS A 101 5.10 8.28 9.06
CA HIS A 101 6.12 8.96 9.82
C HIS A 101 5.85 10.46 9.73
N TYR A 102 5.55 11.06 10.88
CA TYR A 102 5.20 12.47 11.02
C TYR A 102 6.17 13.13 11.99
N PRO A 103 7.45 13.31 11.63
CA PRO A 103 8.48 13.83 12.54
C PRO A 103 8.19 15.27 13.00
N PHE A 104 7.34 15.99 12.28
CA PHE A 104 6.91 17.35 12.58
C PHE A 104 5.72 17.42 13.54
N LEU A 105 5.06 16.29 13.84
CA LEU A 105 3.81 16.28 14.58
C LEU A 105 4.03 15.80 16.02
N ASP A 106 4.22 16.75 16.93
CA ASP A 106 4.22 16.49 18.37
C ASP A 106 2.81 16.61 18.94
N THR A 107 2.19 15.45 19.22
CA THR A 107 0.88 15.38 19.88
C THR A 107 0.99 14.93 21.34
N LYS A 108 2.19 14.94 21.93
CA LYS A 108 2.45 14.43 23.28
C LYS A 108 1.93 13.00 23.52
N GLY A 109 1.97 12.17 22.47
CA GLY A 109 1.51 10.78 22.50
C GLY A 109 0.02 10.56 22.27
N ILE A 110 -0.77 11.61 22.00
CA ILE A 110 -2.20 11.46 21.68
C ILE A 110 -2.38 10.71 20.35
N VAL A 111 -1.53 10.98 19.36
CA VAL A 111 -1.48 10.25 18.09
C VAL A 111 -0.15 9.52 17.98
N THR A 112 -0.22 8.21 17.76
CA THR A 112 0.96 7.35 17.65
C THR A 112 0.95 6.59 16.33
N VAL A 113 2.13 6.10 15.93
CA VAL A 113 2.28 5.13 14.86
C VAL A 113 2.86 3.84 15.44
N ASP A 114 2.01 2.85 15.69
CA ASP A 114 2.39 1.53 16.20
C ASP A 114 2.19 0.46 15.11
N ASP A 115 3.23 -0.30 14.77
CA ASP A 115 3.25 -1.26 13.64
C ASP A 115 2.49 -0.70 12.41
N ASN A 116 2.82 0.52 11.97
CA ASN A 116 2.18 1.16 10.81
C ASN A 116 0.65 1.44 10.95
N ARG A 117 0.09 1.39 12.15
CA ARG A 117 -1.23 1.92 12.50
C ARG A 117 -1.06 3.34 13.06
N VAL A 118 -1.49 4.34 12.29
CA VAL A 118 -1.71 5.70 12.82
C VAL A 118 -3.00 5.67 13.65
N GLY A 119 -2.95 6.10 14.90
CA GLY A 119 -4.12 6.03 15.76
C GLY A 119 -3.96 6.66 17.14
N PRO A 120 -5.08 6.76 17.88
CA PRO A 120 -6.44 6.43 17.47
C PRO A 120 -7.03 7.47 16.49
N LEU A 121 -7.76 7.02 15.45
CA LEU A 121 -8.37 7.89 14.43
C LEU A 121 -9.82 7.47 14.11
N TYR A 122 -10.78 8.31 14.46
CA TYR A 122 -12.18 8.17 14.08
C TYR A 122 -12.33 8.27 12.57
N LYS A 123 -12.97 7.25 11.97
CA LYS A 123 -13.10 7.07 10.51
C LYS A 123 -11.78 7.26 9.75
N LYS A 124 -10.64 6.97 10.38
CA LYS A 124 -9.28 7.14 9.82
C LYS A 124 -8.91 8.60 9.48
N ILE A 125 -9.58 9.58 10.10
CA ILE A 125 -9.39 11.03 9.85
C ILE A 125 -9.12 11.79 11.14
N PHE A 126 -9.96 11.62 12.17
CA PHE A 126 -9.94 12.51 13.34
C PHE A 126 -9.39 11.82 14.59
N PRO A 127 -8.28 12.30 15.19
CA PRO A 127 -7.92 11.94 16.55
C PRO A 127 -8.94 12.52 17.54
N PRO A 128 -9.70 11.69 18.29
CA PRO A 128 -10.86 12.17 19.05
C PRO A 128 -10.56 13.30 20.05
N ALA A 129 -9.41 13.25 20.71
CA ALA A 129 -9.00 14.25 21.70
C ALA A 129 -8.51 15.59 21.09
N LEU A 130 -8.24 15.64 19.79
CA LEU A 130 -7.75 16.83 19.08
C LEU A 130 -8.70 17.30 17.98
N ALA A 131 -9.83 16.62 17.80
CA ALA A 131 -10.82 16.99 16.81
C ALA A 131 -11.60 18.26 17.23
N PRO A 132 -11.98 19.14 16.30
CA PRO A 132 -11.72 19.08 14.85
C PRO A 132 -10.38 19.73 14.43
N TRP A 133 -9.56 20.20 15.37
CA TRP A 133 -8.36 21.01 15.11
C TRP A 133 -7.20 20.26 14.45
N LEU A 134 -7.16 18.94 14.61
CA LEU A 134 -6.28 18.04 13.88
C LEU A 134 -7.10 17.03 13.09
N SER A 135 -6.76 16.84 11.81
CA SER A 135 -7.33 15.82 10.95
C SER A 135 -6.30 15.32 9.95
N PHE A 136 -6.47 14.08 9.48
CA PHE A 136 -5.59 13.46 8.49
C PHE A 136 -6.37 13.12 7.23
N ILE A 137 -5.81 13.49 6.08
CA ILE A 137 -6.33 13.12 4.76
C ILE A 137 -5.33 12.17 4.11
N GLY A 138 -5.83 11.09 3.52
CA GLY A 138 -5.01 10.13 2.79
C GLY A 138 -4.26 9.11 3.63
N ILE A 139 -4.74 8.85 4.86
CA ILE A 139 -4.28 7.69 5.63
C ILE A 139 -4.61 6.38 4.91
N PRO A 140 -5.84 6.12 4.41
CA PRO A 140 -6.16 4.82 3.82
C PRO A 140 -5.30 4.46 2.60
N ARG A 141 -4.96 3.17 2.47
CA ARG A 141 -4.14 2.62 1.37
C ARG A 141 -4.94 1.58 0.58
N LYS A 142 -4.56 1.38 -0.68
CA LYS A 142 -5.32 0.55 -1.64
C LYS A 142 -6.76 1.06 -1.75
N ILE A 143 -6.88 2.29 -2.25
CA ILE A 143 -8.13 3.03 -2.40
C ILE A 143 -8.12 3.80 -3.72
N VAL A 144 -9.30 4.17 -4.21
CA VAL A 144 -9.45 5.15 -5.30
C VAL A 144 -9.09 6.53 -4.74
N THR A 145 -7.91 7.01 -5.10
CA THR A 145 -7.19 8.07 -4.36
C THR A 145 -7.92 9.41 -4.37
N PHE A 146 -8.22 9.96 -5.55
CA PHE A 146 -8.81 11.30 -5.64
C PHE A 146 -10.22 11.40 -5.06
N PRO A 147 -11.18 10.48 -5.36
CA PRO A 147 -12.52 10.57 -4.80
C PRO A 147 -12.54 10.43 -3.28
N LEU A 148 -11.73 9.54 -2.71
CA LEU A 148 -11.66 9.40 -1.26
C LEU A 148 -11.11 10.68 -0.62
N PHE A 149 -10.03 11.25 -1.16
CA PHE A 149 -9.42 12.46 -0.60
C PHE A 149 -10.36 13.66 -0.70
N GLU A 150 -11.12 13.75 -1.80
CA GLU A 150 -12.16 14.76 -1.97
C GLU A 150 -13.26 14.62 -0.90
N LEU A 151 -13.77 13.41 -0.67
CA LEU A 151 -14.78 13.14 0.37
C LEU A 151 -14.25 13.46 1.77
N GLN A 152 -13.03 13.02 2.10
CA GLN A 152 -12.38 13.34 3.37
C GLN A 152 -12.22 14.85 3.56
N SER A 153 -11.78 15.56 2.52
CA SER A 153 -11.59 17.02 2.54
C SER A 153 -12.91 17.76 2.71
N LYS A 154 -13.96 17.36 1.98
CA LYS A 154 -15.30 17.95 2.09
C LYS A 154 -15.89 17.73 3.48
N TRP A 155 -15.68 16.56 4.07
CA TRP A 155 -16.17 16.28 5.42
C TRP A 155 -15.44 17.12 6.48
N VAL A 156 -14.11 17.20 6.41
CA VAL A 156 -13.30 18.07 7.28
C VAL A 156 -13.72 19.54 7.15
N ALA A 157 -13.87 20.05 5.93
CA ALA A 157 -14.32 21.43 5.69
C ALA A 157 -15.76 21.67 6.21
N GLY A 158 -16.65 20.69 6.06
CA GLY A 158 -18.00 20.75 6.62
C GLY A 158 -18.00 20.85 8.14
N ILE A 159 -17.09 20.14 8.82
CA ILE A 159 -16.93 20.20 10.27
C ILE A 159 -16.34 21.54 10.71
N LEU A 160 -15.26 21.98 10.07
CA LEU A 160 -14.60 23.25 10.40
C LEU A 160 -15.50 24.47 10.15
N SER A 161 -16.41 24.38 9.17
CA SER A 161 -17.40 25.43 8.89
C SER A 161 -18.65 25.36 9.77
N GLY A 162 -18.74 24.38 10.69
CA GLY A 162 -19.90 24.17 11.56
C GLY A 162 -21.14 23.61 10.87
N ARG A 163 -21.07 23.26 9.58
CA ARG A 163 -22.17 22.62 8.84
C ARG A 163 -22.41 21.17 9.24
N ILE A 164 -21.38 20.52 9.78
CA ILE A 164 -21.41 19.12 10.21
C ILE A 164 -20.88 19.03 11.63
N THR A 165 -21.64 18.40 12.51
CA THR A 165 -21.22 18.19 13.90
C THR A 165 -20.55 16.82 14.03
N LEU A 166 -19.39 16.78 14.69
CA LEU A 166 -18.77 15.51 15.07
C LEU A 166 -19.53 14.87 16.25
N PRO A 167 -19.56 13.52 16.33
CA PRO A 167 -19.99 12.82 17.53
C PRO A 167 -19.18 13.22 18.77
N ARG A 168 -19.65 12.86 19.95
CA ARG A 168 -18.89 13.07 21.18
C ARG A 168 -17.58 12.27 21.15
N GLN A 169 -16.58 12.73 21.90
CA GLN A 169 -15.29 12.05 21.96
C GLN A 169 -15.41 10.58 22.35
N GLU A 170 -16.30 10.26 23.31
CA GLU A 170 -16.59 8.88 23.74
C GLU A 170 -17.13 8.03 22.58
N GLU A 171 -18.13 8.53 21.85
CA GLU A 171 -18.72 7.83 20.71
C GLU A 171 -17.69 7.58 19.59
N MET A 172 -16.79 8.54 19.37
CA MET A 172 -15.69 8.38 18.43
C MET A 172 -14.70 7.30 18.89
N MET A 173 -14.39 7.24 20.19
CA MET A 173 -13.52 6.22 20.76
C MET A 173 -14.15 4.83 20.72
N ASP A 174 -15.46 4.72 20.96
CA ASP A 174 -16.21 3.46 20.88
C ASP A 174 -16.21 2.90 19.44
N ASP A 175 -16.41 3.75 18.42
CA ASP A 175 -16.33 3.35 17.02
C ASP A 175 -14.93 2.83 16.64
N ILE A 176 -13.87 3.47 17.16
CA ILE A 176 -12.48 3.05 16.94
C ILE A 176 -12.22 1.70 17.61
N ALA A 177 -12.66 1.52 18.86
CA ALA A 177 -12.50 0.28 19.60
C ALA A 177 -13.22 -0.87 18.89
N ALA A 178 -14.49 -0.66 18.49
CA ALA A 178 -15.26 -1.64 17.72
C ALA A 178 -14.58 -2.00 16.40
N PHE A 179 -14.02 -1.00 15.69
CA PHE A 179 -13.27 -1.25 14.46
C PHE A 179 -12.02 -2.10 14.73
N TYR A 180 -11.21 -1.79 15.74
CA TYR A 180 -10.02 -2.58 16.07
C TYR A 180 -10.37 -4.02 16.47
N SER A 181 -11.41 -4.21 17.27
CA SER A 181 -11.90 -5.55 17.63
C SER A 181 -12.33 -6.35 16.40
N SER A 182 -12.98 -5.73 15.41
CA SER A 182 -13.38 -6.42 14.18
C SER A 182 -12.19 -6.84 13.31
N LEU A 183 -11.11 -6.04 13.27
CA LEU A 183 -9.87 -6.41 12.59
C LEU A 183 -9.19 -7.59 13.28
N GLU A 184 -9.12 -7.57 14.61
CA GLU A 184 -8.54 -8.66 15.41
C GLU A 184 -9.32 -9.95 15.26
N ALA A 185 -10.65 -9.90 15.32
CA ALA A 185 -11.53 -11.04 15.06
C ALA A 185 -11.35 -11.62 13.65
N SER A 186 -11.01 -10.78 12.68
CA SER A 186 -10.74 -11.18 11.28
C SER A 186 -9.28 -11.63 11.05
N GLY A 187 -8.44 -11.66 12.09
CA GLY A 187 -7.02 -12.01 11.98
C GLY A 187 -6.18 -10.99 11.20
N ILE A 188 -6.68 -9.76 11.02
CA ILE A 188 -6.01 -8.71 10.25
C ILE A 188 -4.92 -8.06 11.13
N PRO A 189 -3.64 -8.07 10.71
CA PRO A 189 -2.55 -7.48 11.49
C PRO A 189 -2.68 -5.95 11.65
N LYS A 190 -2.12 -5.41 12.75
CA LYS A 190 -2.09 -3.95 13.02
C LYS A 190 -1.61 -3.12 11.83
N ARG A 191 -0.51 -3.50 11.18
CA ARG A 191 0.02 -2.86 9.96
C ARG A 191 -0.94 -2.71 8.78
N ASP A 192 -2.02 -3.49 8.76
CA ASP A 192 -3.01 -3.50 7.70
C ASP A 192 -4.31 -2.80 8.09
N THR A 193 -4.37 -2.15 9.27
CA THR A 193 -5.53 -1.36 9.75
C THR A 193 -6.04 -0.33 8.74
N HIS A 194 -5.12 0.27 7.98
CA HIS A 194 -5.43 1.31 6.99
C HIS A 194 -5.52 0.78 5.56
N LEU A 195 -5.44 -0.54 5.36
CA LEU A 195 -5.69 -1.17 4.06
C LEU A 195 -7.21 -1.26 3.86
N MET A 196 -7.75 -0.74 2.76
CA MET A 196 -9.19 -0.85 2.47
C MET A 196 -9.53 -1.72 1.26
N GLY A 197 -8.70 -1.75 0.22
CA GLY A 197 -8.95 -2.60 -0.96
C GLY A 197 -8.57 -4.06 -0.76
N ASP A 198 -9.33 -4.96 -1.39
CA ASP A 198 -9.13 -6.40 -1.26
C ASP A 198 -7.81 -6.82 -1.91
N SER A 199 -6.85 -7.22 -1.07
CA SER A 199 -5.55 -7.71 -1.53
C SER A 199 -5.67 -8.97 -2.40
N GLN A 200 -6.83 -9.65 -2.35
CA GLN A 200 -7.15 -10.83 -3.15
C GLN A 200 -7.29 -10.52 -4.65
N ASN A 201 -7.82 -9.37 -5.06
CA ASN A 201 -8.04 -9.08 -6.48
C ASN A 201 -6.74 -8.97 -7.28
N ARG A 202 -5.68 -8.45 -6.67
CA ARG A 202 -4.34 -8.48 -7.28
C ARG A 202 -3.80 -9.90 -7.46
N ILE A 203 -4.15 -10.83 -6.56
CA ILE A 203 -3.70 -12.23 -6.62
C ILE A 203 -4.52 -12.99 -7.66
N ARG A 204 -5.84 -12.76 -7.70
CA ARG A 204 -6.78 -13.41 -8.64
C ARG A 204 -6.67 -12.89 -10.07
N ARG A 205 -6.39 -11.60 -10.27
CA ARG A 205 -6.36 -10.93 -11.58
C ARG A 205 -5.10 -10.07 -11.76
N PRO A 206 -3.89 -10.66 -11.82
CA PRO A 206 -2.64 -9.91 -11.86
C PRO A 206 -2.49 -8.99 -13.08
N GLU A 207 -3.21 -9.26 -14.16
CA GLU A 207 -3.18 -8.49 -15.41
C GLU A 207 -4.20 -7.34 -15.42
N THR A 208 -5.42 -7.56 -14.91
CA THR A 208 -6.53 -6.58 -14.96
C THR A 208 -6.84 -5.90 -13.64
N TYR A 209 -6.23 -6.27 -12.49
CA TYR A 209 -6.55 -5.64 -11.19
C TYR A 209 -6.31 -4.12 -11.16
N ARG A 210 -5.53 -3.59 -12.12
CA ARG A 210 -5.31 -2.15 -12.30
C ARG A 210 -6.43 -1.47 -13.05
N ASP A 211 -7.14 -2.21 -13.89
CA ASP A 211 -8.21 -1.71 -14.75
C ASP A 211 -9.58 -2.01 -14.12
N GLU A 212 -9.67 -3.08 -13.33
CA GLU A 212 -10.86 -3.54 -12.62
C GLU A 212 -10.68 -3.35 -11.12
N TRP A 213 -11.17 -2.22 -10.61
CA TRP A 213 -11.19 -1.91 -9.18
C TRP A 213 -12.56 -2.30 -8.61
N GLU A 214 -12.65 -3.40 -7.86
CA GLU A 214 -13.85 -3.73 -7.07
C GLU A 214 -13.87 -2.97 -5.73
N ASP A 215 -13.50 -1.68 -5.75
CA ASP A 215 -13.49 -0.79 -4.58
C ASP A 215 -14.75 0.11 -4.53
N HIS A 216 -15.70 -0.12 -5.46
CA HIS A 216 -16.95 0.65 -5.53
C HIS A 216 -17.70 0.65 -4.19
N GLU A 217 -17.73 -0.49 -3.49
CA GLU A 217 -18.38 -0.58 -2.18
C GLU A 217 -17.73 0.34 -1.13
N LEU A 218 -16.41 0.56 -1.20
CA LEU A 218 -15.71 1.41 -0.23
C LEU A 218 -15.96 2.89 -0.49
N VAL A 219 -16.04 3.29 -1.77
CA VAL A 219 -16.43 4.64 -2.17
C VAL A 219 -17.89 4.88 -1.82
N LEU A 220 -18.77 3.89 -2.07
CA LEU A 220 -20.17 3.94 -1.67
C LEU A 220 -20.30 4.07 -0.16
N LYS A 221 -19.58 3.29 0.64
CA LYS A 221 -19.61 3.38 2.10
C LYS A 221 -19.11 4.73 2.61
N ALA A 222 -18.03 5.26 2.03
CA ALA A 222 -17.54 6.61 2.35
C ALA A 222 -18.56 7.69 1.97
N HIS A 223 -19.25 7.51 0.84
CA HIS A 223 -20.29 8.40 0.38
C HIS A 223 -21.56 8.32 1.24
N GLU A 224 -22.00 7.12 1.63
CA GLU A 224 -23.13 6.88 2.52
C GLU A 224 -22.88 7.50 3.90
N ASP A 225 -21.69 7.32 4.46
CA ASP A 225 -21.29 7.99 5.70
C ASP A 225 -21.36 9.52 5.51
N PHE A 226 -20.81 10.05 4.43
CA PHE A 226 -20.88 11.48 4.11
C PHE A 226 -22.34 11.98 3.98
N VAL A 227 -23.21 11.24 3.28
CA VAL A 227 -24.63 11.54 3.10
C VAL A 227 -25.37 11.47 4.44
N LYS A 228 -25.10 10.47 5.27
CA LYS A 228 -25.72 10.32 6.61
C LYS A 228 -25.45 11.53 7.49
N TYR A 229 -24.23 12.08 7.46
CA TYR A 229 -23.87 13.25 8.27
C TYR A 229 -24.36 14.58 7.67
N THR A 230 -24.50 14.69 6.35
CA THR A 230 -25.04 15.90 5.69
C THR A 230 -26.58 15.94 5.64
N SER A 231 -27.25 14.79 5.59
CA SER A 231 -28.72 14.69 5.52
C SER A 231 -29.43 14.86 6.86
N LYS A 232 -28.80 14.46 7.98
CA LYS A 232 -29.34 14.67 9.34
C LYS A 232 -29.48 16.15 9.74
N GLN A 233 -28.92 17.08 8.95
CA GLN A 233 -28.89 18.52 9.22
C GLN A 233 -29.91 19.33 8.39
N LYS A 234 -30.78 18.68 7.59
CA LYS A 234 -31.87 19.35 6.85
C LYS A 234 -33.15 19.60 7.69
N ARG A 235 -33.03 19.69 9.01
CA ARG A 235 -34.15 20.05 9.90
C ARG A 235 -33.86 21.34 10.63
#